data_AF-A6UPR0-F1
#
_entry.id   AF-A6UPR0-F1
#
_cell.length_a   1.000
_cell.length_b   1.000
_cell.length_c   1.000
_cell.angle_alpha   90.00
_cell.angle_beta   90.00
_cell.angle_gamma   90.00
#
_symmetry.space_group_name_H-M   'P 1'
#
loop_
_entity.id
_entity.type
_entity.pdbx_description
1 polymer ?
#
loop_
_entity_poly.entity_id
_entity_poly.type
_entity_poly.pdbx_seq_one_letter_code
_entity_poly.pdbx_strand_id
1 'polypeptide(L)'
;MILKEYIVLSVIIIILAMAPIIIIQDREQNKSEMERFEKYGVYEVQNVNIQNGKLIRAYQVKNELGRRHKGDLDKQTKLQLCYILWYSYNHFENVEEVEIISYYNYSGKMLPYYTYRTGRWEIEISKLGDASESEVLTYMEYYYRKLVKIGKLNVMDENIPYWMEEENGYSDSNK
;
A
#
# COMPACT_ATOMS: atom_id res chain seq x y z
N MET A 1 51.45 -13.21 18.49
CA MET A 1 50.29 -13.56 17.66
C MET A 1 50.69 -13.33 16.21
N ILE A 2 50.76 -14.41 15.42
CA ILE A 2 51.31 -14.43 14.06
C ILE A 2 50.28 -13.81 13.10
N LEU A 3 50.70 -13.05 12.08
CA LEU A 3 49.85 -12.38 11.09
C LEU A 3 48.69 -13.26 10.56
N LYS A 4 48.93 -14.57 10.43
CA LYS A 4 47.93 -15.57 10.04
C LYS A 4 46.75 -15.67 11.02
N GLU A 5 46.98 -15.58 12.32
CA GLU A 5 45.94 -15.61 13.35
C GLU A 5 45.04 -14.38 13.25
N TYR A 6 45.61 -13.20 12.97
CA TYR A 6 44.83 -11.97 12.73
C TYR A 6 43.93 -12.06 11.49
N ILE A 7 44.44 -12.65 10.40
CA ILE A 7 43.67 -12.83 9.17
C ILE A 7 42.50 -13.79 9.42
N VAL A 8 42.74 -14.91 10.10
CA VAL A 8 41.70 -15.88 10.46
C VAL A 8 40.65 -15.24 11.36
N LEU A 9 41.07 -14.50 12.39
CA LEU A 9 40.14 -13.81 13.30
C LEU A 9 39.28 -12.77 12.56
N SER A 10 39.88 -12.01 11.65
CA SER A 10 39.19 -10.98 10.85
C SER A 10 38.14 -11.61 9.94
N VAL A 11 38.44 -12.74 9.29
CA VAL A 11 37.49 -13.47 8.45
C VAL A 11 36.31 -14.00 9.28
N ILE A 12 36.58 -14.55 10.47
CA ILE A 12 35.52 -15.04 11.38
C ILE A 12 34.59 -13.90 11.80
N ILE A 13 35.14 -12.74 12.15
CA ILE A 13 34.34 -11.56 12.55
C ILE A 13 33.46 -11.06 11.39
N ILE A 14 34.00 -11.01 10.17
CA ILE A 14 33.23 -10.60 8.97
C ILE A 14 32.08 -11.58 8.70
N ILE A 15 32.32 -12.89 8.79
CA ILE A 15 31.28 -13.91 8.58
C ILE A 15 30.19 -13.78 9.66
N LEU A 16 30.56 -13.63 10.93
CA LEU A 16 29.63 -13.46 12.04
C LEU A 16 28.81 -12.16 11.93
N ALA A 17 29.37 -11.09 11.36
CA ALA A 17 28.66 -9.84 11.14
C ALA A 17 27.72 -9.89 9.92
N MET A 18 28.07 -10.63 8.86
CA MET A 18 27.24 -10.73 7.65
C MET A 18 26.10 -11.75 7.75
N ALA A 19 26.28 -12.85 8.49
CA ALA A 19 25.26 -13.89 8.61
C ALA A 19 23.88 -13.37 9.09
N PRO A 20 23.77 -12.50 10.11
CA PRO A 20 22.50 -11.94 10.53
C PRO A 20 21.84 -11.08 9.46
N ILE A 21 22.63 -10.31 8.70
CA ILE A 21 22.15 -9.42 7.64
C ILE A 21 21.57 -10.25 6.49
N ILE A 22 22.27 -11.31 6.10
CA ILE A 22 21.81 -12.25 5.05
C ILE A 22 20.51 -12.93 5.48
N ILE A 23 20.40 -13.38 6.73
CA ILE A 23 19.18 -14.03 7.25
C ILE A 23 18.00 -13.04 7.29
N ILE A 24 18.23 -11.76 7.64
CA ILE A 24 17.19 -10.74 7.63
C ILE A 24 16.74 -10.42 6.21
N GLN A 25 17.68 -10.26 5.28
CA GLN A 25 17.38 -10.03 3.86
C GLN A 25 16.63 -11.19 3.24
N ASP A 26 17.05 -12.43 3.52
CA ASP A 26 16.39 -13.66 3.07
C ASP A 26 14.97 -13.76 3.64
N ARG A 27 14.77 -13.42 4.93
CA ARG A 27 13.42 -13.33 5.51
C ARG A 27 12.55 -12.25 4.88
N GLU A 28 13.11 -11.12 4.47
CA GLU A 28 12.34 -10.08 3.78
C GLU A 28 12.00 -10.45 2.34
N GLN A 29 12.90 -11.14 1.64
CA GLN A 29 12.69 -11.61 0.27
C GLN A 29 11.73 -12.80 0.20
N ASN A 30 11.71 -13.65 1.22
CA ASN A 30 10.86 -14.85 1.29
C ASN A 30 9.49 -14.61 1.96
N LYS A 31 9.13 -13.36 2.30
CA LYS A 31 7.76 -13.05 2.71
C LYS A 31 6.83 -13.35 1.55
N SER A 32 5.76 -14.09 1.81
CA SER A 32 4.72 -14.25 0.80
C SER A 32 4.18 -12.87 0.37
N GLU A 33 3.75 -12.75 -0.89
CA GLU A 33 3.10 -11.53 -1.40
C GLU A 33 1.95 -11.07 -0.48
N MET A 34 1.28 -12.04 0.16
CA MET A 34 0.23 -11.81 1.14
C MET A 34 0.74 -11.13 2.43
N GLU A 35 1.85 -11.57 3.00
CA GLU A 35 2.45 -10.96 4.21
C GLU A 35 2.84 -9.49 3.99
N ARG A 36 3.15 -9.11 2.74
CA ARG A 36 3.45 -7.72 2.37
C ARG A 36 2.19 -6.85 2.38
N PHE A 37 1.03 -7.42 2.09
CA PHE A 37 -0.24 -6.71 2.10
C PHE A 37 -0.96 -6.74 3.46
N GLU A 38 -0.75 -7.77 4.27
CA GLU A 38 -1.38 -7.91 5.60
C GLU A 38 -1.09 -6.72 6.52
N LYS A 39 0.13 -6.16 6.48
CA LYS A 39 0.49 -4.93 7.24
C LYS A 39 -0.36 -3.71 6.88
N TYR A 40 -1.08 -3.75 5.76
CA TYR A 40 -2.00 -2.70 5.31
C TYR A 40 -3.47 -3.13 5.41
N GLY A 41 -3.76 -4.20 6.15
CA GLY A 41 -5.12 -4.68 6.40
C GLY A 41 -5.74 -5.43 5.21
N VAL A 42 -4.95 -5.81 4.20
CA VAL A 42 -5.43 -6.67 3.12
C VAL A 42 -5.49 -8.10 3.65
N TYR A 43 -6.66 -8.73 3.55
CA TYR A 43 -6.89 -10.08 4.04
C TYR A 43 -7.11 -11.10 2.92
N GLU A 44 -7.29 -10.64 1.69
CA GLU A 44 -7.44 -11.51 0.53
C GLU A 44 -6.97 -10.79 -0.74
N VAL A 45 -6.26 -11.54 -1.60
CA VAL A 45 -5.89 -11.11 -2.95
C VAL A 45 -6.35 -12.18 -3.94
N GLN A 46 -7.18 -11.78 -4.91
CA GLN A 46 -7.67 -12.65 -5.97
C GLN A 46 -7.02 -12.28 -7.30
N ASN A 47 -6.56 -13.31 -8.02
CA ASN A 47 -6.06 -13.19 -9.38
C ASN A 47 -7.16 -13.61 -10.35
N VAL A 48 -7.74 -12.64 -11.06
CA VAL A 48 -8.81 -12.88 -12.03
C VAL A 48 -8.22 -12.74 -13.44
N ASN A 49 -8.28 -13.81 -14.23
CA ASN A 49 -7.89 -13.72 -15.64
C ASN A 49 -8.95 -12.91 -16.41
N ILE A 50 -8.50 -11.87 -17.09
CA ILE A 50 -9.28 -11.05 -18.00
C ILE A 50 -8.72 -11.17 -19.42
N GLN A 51 -9.46 -10.72 -20.44
CA GLN A 51 -9.10 -10.94 -21.85
C GLN A 51 -7.68 -10.48 -22.22
N ASN A 52 -7.17 -9.43 -21.57
CA ASN A 52 -5.88 -8.82 -21.89
C ASN A 52 -4.77 -9.12 -20.86
N GLY A 53 -5.04 -9.93 -19.82
CA GLY A 53 -4.06 -10.26 -18.78
C GLY A 53 -4.73 -10.56 -17.44
N LYS A 54 -4.18 -10.06 -16.33
CA LYS A 54 -4.71 -10.30 -14.98
C LYS A 54 -5.28 -9.04 -14.34
N LEU A 55 -6.42 -9.19 -13.69
CA LEU A 55 -6.95 -8.27 -12.69
C LEU A 55 -6.53 -8.79 -11.30
N ILE A 56 -5.82 -7.96 -10.55
CA ILE A 56 -5.56 -8.19 -9.13
C ILE A 56 -6.66 -7.52 -8.33
N ARG A 57 -7.41 -8.29 -7.55
CA ARG A 57 -8.42 -7.75 -6.63
C ARG A 57 -7.95 -7.93 -5.20
N ALA A 58 -7.67 -6.83 -4.52
CA ALA A 58 -7.28 -6.82 -3.11
C ALA A 58 -8.46 -6.41 -2.22
N TYR A 59 -8.73 -7.20 -1.18
CA TYR A 59 -9.75 -6.92 -0.18
C TYR A 59 -9.10 -6.43 1.10
N GLN A 60 -9.47 -5.22 1.52
CA GLN A 60 -8.88 -4.53 2.67
C GLN A 60 -9.91 -4.36 3.79
N VAL A 61 -9.47 -4.52 5.04
CA VAL A 61 -10.20 -4.11 6.25
C VAL A 61 -9.44 -3.00 6.95
N LYS A 62 -10.15 -1.93 7.26
CA LYS A 62 -9.69 -0.80 8.07
C LYS A 62 -10.34 -0.88 9.45
N ASN A 63 -9.52 -0.91 10.49
CA ASN A 63 -10.00 -0.84 11.89
C ASN A 63 -10.05 0.59 12.40
N GLU A 64 -9.20 1.47 11.85
CA GLU A 64 -9.10 2.86 12.21
C GLU A 64 -9.24 3.73 10.96
N LEU A 65 -9.99 4.81 11.09
CA LEU A 65 -10.12 5.87 10.10
C LEU A 65 -9.62 7.17 10.72
N GLY A 66 -8.72 7.84 10.01
CA GLY A 66 -8.31 9.20 10.35
C GLY A 66 -9.37 10.22 9.95
N ARG A 67 -9.17 11.47 10.39
CA ARG A 67 -9.95 12.59 9.87
C ARG A 67 -9.68 12.78 8.37
N ARG A 68 -10.71 13.16 7.62
CA ARG A 68 -10.64 13.34 6.16
C ARG A 68 -11.72 14.28 5.66
N HIS A 69 -11.56 14.81 4.45
CA HIS A 69 -12.66 15.48 3.75
C HIS A 69 -13.62 14.48 3.12
N LYS A 70 -14.86 14.91 2.93
CA LYS A 70 -15.88 14.18 2.16
C LYS A 70 -15.37 13.86 0.75
N GLY A 71 -15.59 12.63 0.29
CA GLY A 71 -15.13 12.12 -1.00
C GLY A 71 -13.62 11.82 -1.08
N ASP A 72 -12.85 11.99 -0.01
CA ASP A 72 -11.39 11.78 0.00
C ASP A 72 -10.97 10.72 1.02
N LEU A 73 -9.76 10.16 0.94
CA LEU A 73 -9.29 9.17 1.91
C LEU A 73 -8.54 9.87 3.07
N ASP A 74 -8.54 9.27 4.26
CA ASP A 74 -7.66 9.75 5.33
C ASP A 74 -6.19 9.57 4.94
N LYS A 75 -5.28 10.34 5.57
CA LYS A 75 -3.86 10.34 5.23
C LYS A 75 -3.25 8.94 5.20
N GLN A 76 -3.52 8.10 6.20
CA GLN A 76 -2.94 6.76 6.27
C GLN A 76 -3.50 5.86 5.17
N THR A 77 -4.80 5.94 4.88
CA THR A 77 -5.41 5.16 3.79
C THR A 77 -4.87 5.57 2.42
N LYS A 78 -4.59 6.86 2.18
CA LYS A 78 -3.91 7.31 0.96
C LYS A 78 -2.56 6.62 0.78
N LEU A 79 -1.79 6.50 1.86
CA LEU A 79 -0.50 5.82 1.85
C LEU A 79 -0.65 4.34 1.47
N GLN A 80 -1.59 3.67 2.14
CA GLN A 80 -1.87 2.25 1.93
C GLN A 80 -2.29 1.97 0.49
N LEU A 81 -3.17 2.81 -0.07
CA LEU A 81 -3.60 2.71 -1.46
C LEU A 81 -2.41 2.75 -2.42
N CYS A 82 -1.54 3.77 -2.29
CA CYS A 82 -0.34 3.91 -3.13
C CYS A 82 0.57 2.68 -3.03
N TYR A 83 0.81 2.17 -1.82
CA TYR A 83 1.65 0.99 -1.64
C TYR A 83 1.05 -0.26 -2.27
N ILE A 84 -0.26 -0.51 -2.05
CA ILE A 84 -0.92 -1.70 -2.59
C ILE A 84 -0.84 -1.70 -4.12
N LEU A 85 -1.10 -0.55 -4.74
CA LEU A 85 -0.98 -0.38 -6.20
C LEU A 85 0.45 -0.61 -6.68
N TRP A 86 1.43 0.09 -6.09
CA TRP A 86 2.83 -0.05 -6.45
C TRP A 86 3.31 -1.50 -6.36
N TYR A 87 3.01 -2.16 -5.24
CA TYR A 87 3.43 -3.54 -5.01
C TYR A 87 2.77 -4.48 -6.01
N SER A 88 1.47 -4.31 -6.27
CA SER A 88 0.71 -5.11 -7.24
C SER A 88 1.33 -5.04 -8.64
N TYR A 89 1.63 -3.84 -9.15
CA TYR A 89 2.17 -3.69 -10.51
C TYR A 89 3.63 -4.09 -10.66
N ASN A 90 4.42 -4.06 -9.58
CA ASN A 90 5.85 -4.38 -9.62
C ASN A 90 6.19 -5.84 -9.29
N HIS A 91 5.30 -6.56 -8.59
CA HIS A 91 5.61 -7.90 -8.09
C HIS A 91 4.73 -8.98 -8.70
N PHE A 92 3.52 -8.66 -9.16
CA PHE A 92 2.66 -9.63 -9.82
C PHE A 92 2.89 -9.64 -11.34
N GLU A 93 2.92 -10.82 -11.92
CA GLU A 93 3.11 -10.98 -13.37
C GLU A 93 1.85 -10.68 -14.17
N ASN A 94 2.00 -9.92 -15.27
CA ASN A 94 0.95 -9.64 -16.27
C ASN A 94 -0.30 -8.94 -15.69
N VAL A 95 -0.10 -8.03 -14.74
CA VAL A 95 -1.17 -7.20 -14.19
C VAL A 95 -1.57 -6.11 -15.16
N GLU A 96 -2.80 -6.18 -15.63
CA GLU A 96 -3.41 -5.14 -16.46
C GLU A 96 -4.27 -4.19 -15.63
N GLU A 97 -4.92 -4.70 -14.60
CA GLU A 97 -5.79 -3.91 -13.73
C GLU A 97 -5.60 -4.28 -12.27
N VAL A 98 -5.75 -3.29 -11.40
CA VAL A 98 -5.83 -3.50 -9.95
C VAL A 98 -7.12 -2.87 -9.43
N GLU A 99 -7.86 -3.65 -8.65
CA GLU A 99 -9.05 -3.22 -7.93
C GLU A 99 -8.84 -3.44 -6.43
N ILE A 100 -9.12 -2.41 -5.64
CA ILE A 100 -9.03 -2.46 -4.18
C ILE A 100 -10.43 -2.22 -3.64
N ILE A 101 -10.94 -3.18 -2.88
CA ILE A 101 -12.23 -3.10 -2.21
C ILE A 101 -11.96 -3.03 -0.70
N SER A 102 -12.26 -1.88 -0.12
CA SER A 102 -11.99 -1.63 1.30
C SER A 102 -13.26 -1.58 2.11
N TYR A 103 -13.21 -2.19 3.28
CA TYR A 103 -14.25 -2.17 4.30
C TYR A 103 -13.70 -1.50 5.55
N TYR A 104 -14.58 -0.82 6.28
CA TYR A 104 -14.31 -0.28 7.60
C TYR A 104 -15.08 -1.08 8.66
N ASN A 105 -14.39 -1.50 9.71
CA ASN A 105 -15.01 -2.14 10.86
C ASN A 105 -15.56 -1.09 11.81
N TYR A 106 -16.88 -0.89 11.78
CA TYR A 106 -17.57 -0.01 12.69
C TYR A 106 -18.40 -0.82 13.69
N SER A 107 -17.93 -0.90 14.94
CA SER A 107 -18.64 -1.58 16.03
C SER A 107 -19.01 -3.04 15.70
N GLY A 108 -18.10 -3.78 15.05
CA GLY A 108 -18.30 -5.19 14.67
C GLY A 108 -19.09 -5.39 13.38
N LYS A 109 -19.46 -4.31 12.67
CA LYS A 109 -20.05 -4.38 11.32
C LYS A 109 -19.03 -3.96 10.28
N MET A 110 -18.90 -4.77 9.23
CA MET A 110 -18.10 -4.46 8.05
C MET A 110 -18.91 -3.58 7.12
N LEU A 111 -18.56 -2.30 7.03
CA LEU A 111 -19.20 -1.35 6.14
C LEU A 111 -18.30 -1.07 4.93
N PRO A 112 -18.83 -1.02 3.70
CA PRO A 112 -18.04 -0.58 2.55
C PRO A 112 -17.45 0.80 2.80
N TYR A 113 -16.15 0.96 2.59
CA TYR A 113 -15.45 2.22 2.81
C TYR A 113 -15.09 2.90 1.49
N TYR A 114 -14.29 2.24 0.64
CA TYR A 114 -13.99 2.74 -0.68
C TYR A 114 -13.74 1.59 -1.66
N THR A 115 -13.93 1.89 -2.94
CA THR A 115 -13.43 1.08 -4.04
C THR A 115 -12.50 1.94 -4.88
N TYR A 116 -11.35 1.39 -5.25
CA TYR A 116 -10.45 2.00 -6.20
C TYR A 116 -10.12 1.05 -7.33
N ARG A 117 -10.18 1.52 -8.58
CA ARG A 117 -9.79 0.71 -9.75
C ARG A 117 -8.91 1.53 -10.70
N THR A 118 -7.83 0.91 -11.17
CA THR A 118 -6.92 1.51 -12.15
C THR A 118 -6.40 0.45 -13.12
N GLY A 119 -6.07 0.88 -14.33
CA GLY A 119 -5.35 0.07 -15.30
C GLY A 119 -3.85 0.34 -15.28
N ARG A 120 -3.10 -0.50 -16.02
CA ARG A 120 -1.65 -0.41 -16.19
C ARG A 120 -1.25 0.92 -16.82
N TRP A 121 -1.96 1.37 -17.85
CA TRP A 121 -1.68 2.62 -18.55
C TRP A 121 -1.68 3.83 -17.62
N GLU A 122 -2.67 3.93 -16.74
CA GLU A 122 -2.74 4.99 -15.73
C GLU A 122 -1.53 4.94 -14.79
N ILE A 123 -1.12 3.75 -14.39
CA ILE A 123 0.02 3.56 -13.48
C ILE A 123 1.33 3.96 -14.15
N GLU A 124 1.52 3.64 -15.42
CA GLU A 124 2.66 4.10 -16.23
C GLU A 124 2.69 5.63 -16.31
N ILE A 125 1.56 6.28 -16.61
CA ILE A 125 1.46 7.75 -16.66
C ILE A 125 1.78 8.37 -15.29
N SER A 126 1.36 7.74 -14.19
CA SER A 126 1.62 8.25 -12.85
C SER A 126 3.11 8.20 -12.46
N LYS A 127 3.89 7.36 -13.16
CA LYS A 127 5.25 6.93 -12.81
C LYS A 127 5.34 6.22 -11.46
N LEU A 128 4.23 5.69 -10.95
CA LEU A 128 4.24 4.90 -9.73
C LEU A 128 4.93 3.57 -9.99
N GLY A 129 4.70 2.94 -11.15
CA GLY A 129 5.34 1.67 -11.52
C GLY A 129 6.87 1.73 -11.47
N ASP A 130 7.46 2.82 -11.97
CA ASP A 130 8.92 2.99 -12.05
C ASP A 130 9.58 3.44 -10.74
N ALA A 131 8.80 3.75 -9.71
CA ALA A 131 9.29 4.29 -8.45
C ALA A 131 9.93 3.19 -7.59
N SER A 132 11.03 3.52 -6.92
CA SER A 132 11.58 2.66 -5.87
C SER A 132 10.67 2.62 -4.64
N GLU A 133 10.75 1.56 -3.81
CA GLU A 133 9.94 1.45 -2.58
C GLU A 133 10.11 2.67 -1.67
N SER A 134 11.34 3.19 -1.54
CA SER A 134 11.64 4.36 -0.72
C SER A 134 11.02 5.65 -1.28
N GLU A 135 11.02 5.83 -2.60
CA GLU A 135 10.35 6.97 -3.25
C GLU A 135 8.84 6.90 -3.08
N VAL A 136 8.26 5.70 -3.19
CA VAL A 136 6.83 5.51 -2.91
C VAL A 136 6.56 5.95 -1.49
N LEU A 137 7.22 5.36 -0.49
CA LEU A 137 7.02 5.69 0.94
C LEU A 137 7.20 7.18 1.25
N THR A 138 8.15 7.85 0.59
CA THR A 138 8.48 9.27 0.83
C THR A 138 7.51 10.23 0.14
N TYR A 139 7.11 9.93 -1.10
CA TYR A 139 6.35 10.83 -1.96
C TYR A 139 4.91 10.34 -2.22
N MET A 140 4.36 9.53 -1.32
CA MET A 140 3.02 8.95 -1.49
C MET A 140 1.91 9.99 -1.71
N GLU A 141 1.95 11.16 -1.05
CA GLU A 141 0.95 12.21 -1.27
C GLU A 141 0.99 12.77 -2.70
N TYR A 142 2.18 12.84 -3.29
CA TYR A 142 2.36 13.25 -4.68
C TYR A 142 1.78 12.21 -5.65
N TYR A 143 2.07 10.93 -5.42
CA TYR A 143 1.51 9.84 -6.23
C TYR A 143 -0.02 9.75 -6.08
N TYR A 144 -0.54 9.82 -4.85
CA TYR A 144 -1.97 9.77 -4.57
C TYR A 144 -2.74 10.82 -5.39
N ARG A 145 -2.27 12.07 -5.40
CA ARG A 145 -2.90 13.16 -6.18
C ARG A 145 -2.97 12.87 -7.69
N LYS A 146 -2.02 12.12 -8.24
CA LYS A 146 -2.08 11.67 -9.64
C LYS A 146 -3.07 10.53 -9.81
N LEU A 147 -2.96 9.53 -8.94
CA LEU A 147 -3.76 8.29 -8.97
C LEU A 147 -5.25 8.55 -8.87
N VAL A 148 -5.69 9.50 -8.04
CA VAL A 148 -7.10 9.88 -7.94
C VAL A 148 -7.62 10.58 -9.19
N LYS A 149 -6.75 11.25 -9.96
CA LYS A 149 -7.16 11.92 -11.21
C LYS A 149 -7.31 10.97 -12.39
N ILE A 150 -6.54 9.89 -12.39
CA ILE A 150 -6.45 8.96 -13.53
C ILE A 150 -7.21 7.65 -13.28
N GLY A 151 -7.27 7.21 -12.03
CA GLY A 151 -8.04 6.03 -11.62
C GLY A 151 -9.47 6.37 -11.21
N LYS A 152 -10.21 5.34 -10.80
CA LYS A 152 -11.61 5.44 -10.37
C LYS A 152 -11.69 5.21 -8.88
N LEU A 153 -11.64 6.30 -8.10
CA LEU A 153 -11.89 6.27 -6.67
C LEU A 153 -13.38 6.53 -6.41
N ASN A 154 -14.02 5.66 -5.62
CA ASN A 154 -15.36 5.87 -5.09
C ASN A 154 -15.32 5.66 -3.58
N VAL A 155 -15.66 6.69 -2.81
CA VAL A 155 -15.69 6.65 -1.34
C VAL A 155 -17.14 6.66 -0.87
N MET A 156 -17.50 5.70 -0.02
CA MET A 156 -18.85 5.59 0.54
C MET A 156 -18.98 6.46 1.79
N ASP A 157 -19.07 7.77 1.60
CA ASP A 157 -19.15 8.76 2.69
C ASP A 157 -20.32 8.47 3.66
N GLU A 158 -21.42 7.92 3.17
CA GLU A 158 -22.61 7.56 3.95
C GLU A 158 -22.36 6.51 5.04
N ASN A 159 -21.31 5.71 4.89
CA ASN A 159 -20.93 4.67 5.83
C ASN A 159 -19.94 5.15 6.90
N ILE A 160 -19.52 6.42 6.82
CA ILE A 160 -18.46 6.98 7.66
C ILE A 160 -19.07 7.94 8.67
N PRO A 161 -18.72 7.84 9.96
CA PRO A 161 -19.26 8.74 10.97
C PRO A 161 -18.93 10.21 10.69
N TYR A 162 -19.93 11.09 10.84
CA TYR A 162 -19.81 12.52 10.51
C TYR A 162 -18.70 13.24 11.29
N TRP A 163 -18.36 12.81 12.51
CA TRP A 163 -17.28 13.41 13.31
C TRP A 163 -15.87 13.06 12.82
N MET A 164 -15.75 12.20 11.80
CA MET A 164 -14.49 11.93 11.10
C MET A 164 -14.29 12.85 9.89
N GLU A 165 -15.29 13.67 9.55
CA GLU A 165 -15.14 14.70 8.54
C GLU A 165 -14.29 15.87 9.10
N GLU A 166 -13.24 16.25 8.39
CA GLU A 166 -12.55 17.52 8.65
C GLU A 166 -13.49 18.64 8.24
N GLU A 167 -13.92 19.43 9.22
CA GLU A 167 -14.55 20.72 8.96
C GLU A 167 -13.60 21.53 8.07
N ASN A 168 -14.06 21.82 6.85
CA ASN A 168 -13.45 22.90 6.10
C ASN A 168 -13.55 24.15 6.98
N GLY A 169 -12.46 24.89 7.18
CA GLY A 169 -12.44 26.12 7.98
C GLY A 169 -13.39 27.24 7.54
N TYR A 170 -14.34 26.96 6.63
CA TYR A 170 -15.57 27.70 6.51
C TYR A 170 -16.55 27.22 7.59
N SER A 171 -16.39 27.81 8.78
CA SER A 171 -17.54 28.05 9.64
C SER A 171 -18.57 28.77 8.77
N ASP A 172 -19.66 28.09 8.42
CA ASP A 172 -20.89 28.76 7.99
C ASP A 172 -21.39 29.54 9.21
N SER A 173 -20.85 30.76 9.36
CA SER A 173 -21.37 31.78 10.26
C SER A 173 -22.66 32.31 9.65
N ASN A 174 -23.68 31.46 9.56
CA ASN A 174 -25.08 31.82 9.29
C ASN A 174 -25.98 30.60 9.55
N LYS A 175 -26.24 30.33 10.82
CA LYS A 175 -27.51 29.73 11.28
C LYS A 175 -28.00 30.48 12.49
#